data_AF-A0A7X8YV89-F1
#
_entry.id   AF-A0A7X8YV89-F1
#
_cell.length_a   1.000
_cell.length_b   1.000
_cell.length_c   1.000
_cell.angle_alpha   90.00
_cell.angle_beta   90.00
_cell.angle_gamma   90.00
#
_symmetry.space_group_name_H-M   'P 1'
#
loop_
_entity.id
_entity.type
_entity.pdbx_description
1 polymer ?
#
loop_
_entity_poly.entity_id
_entity_poly.type
_entity_poly.pdbx_seq_one_letter_code
_entity_poly.pdbx_strand_id
1 'polypeptide(L)'
;MNQRLLPVLLSSLLLCGPAFGQGYSHGPRETGEEVLDELLLGERTVAAKVSSGGCTGKGSFRVEVEKREGLTSRLPHYVLTIRRAAIDECKAIVDDGPVIVWDLEKDLGLTGNYTFSVRNMVYSIPSPYDDRDPERSMLSTVEKQMGIRGAGPGTAPVEEAPKPEPAPRRPEPPESREGARSL
;
A
#
# COMPACT_ATOMS: atom_id res chain seq x y z
N MET A 1 73.09 -12.81 -5.03
CA MET A 1 72.04 -12.62 -4.00
C MET A 1 71.00 -11.69 -4.60
N ASN A 2 70.13 -12.15 -5.50
CA ASN A 2 68.80 -12.73 -5.25
C ASN A 2 67.93 -11.92 -4.28
N GLN A 3 67.03 -11.08 -4.82
CA GLN A 3 65.73 -10.86 -4.19
C GLN A 3 64.65 -10.75 -5.28
N ARG A 4 63.56 -11.47 -5.03
CA ARG A 4 62.53 -11.90 -5.98
C ARG A 4 61.23 -11.10 -5.75
N LEU A 5 60.32 -11.16 -6.75
CA LEU A 5 58.84 -11.15 -6.62
C LEU A 5 58.20 -9.81 -6.16
N LEU A 6 57.14 -9.25 -6.74
CA LEU A 6 55.92 -9.77 -7.39
C LEU A 6 55.24 -8.68 -8.23
N PRO A 7 54.57 -9.00 -9.35
CA PRO A 7 53.61 -8.12 -10.03
C PRO A 7 52.18 -8.43 -9.55
N VAL A 8 51.49 -7.47 -8.93
CA VAL A 8 50.04 -7.56 -8.69
C VAL A 8 49.43 -6.17 -8.91
N LEU A 9 48.96 -5.90 -10.12
CA LEU A 9 47.99 -4.85 -10.39
C LEU A 9 46.93 -5.47 -11.32
N LEU A 10 46.00 -6.22 -10.73
CA LEU A 10 44.66 -5.77 -10.34
C LEU A 10 43.72 -5.74 -11.56
N SER A 11 43.12 -6.91 -11.81
CA SER A 11 41.99 -7.14 -12.72
C SER A 11 40.78 -6.30 -12.29
N SER A 12 40.64 -5.08 -12.80
CA SER A 12 39.55 -4.14 -12.48
C SER A 12 38.61 -3.87 -13.66
N LEU A 13 38.23 -4.90 -14.43
CA LEU A 13 37.34 -4.76 -15.59
C LEU A 13 36.44 -6.00 -15.70
N LEU A 14 35.36 -6.10 -14.90
CA LEU A 14 34.25 -7.06 -15.13
C LEU A 14 33.04 -6.88 -14.20
N LEU A 15 32.59 -5.64 -13.96
CA LEU A 15 31.27 -5.39 -13.38
C LEU A 15 30.52 -4.34 -14.22
N CYS A 16 30.47 -4.56 -15.52
CA CYS A 16 29.41 -3.97 -16.35
C CYS A 16 28.17 -4.85 -16.10
N GLY A 17 27.45 -4.56 -15.01
CA GLY A 17 26.17 -5.19 -14.75
C GLY A 17 25.24 -4.92 -15.94
N PRO A 18 24.44 -5.89 -16.38
CA PRO A 18 23.47 -5.64 -17.45
C PRO A 18 22.60 -4.45 -17.06
N ALA A 19 22.70 -3.38 -17.85
CA ALA A 19 21.68 -2.34 -17.93
C ALA A 19 20.45 -3.01 -18.56
N PHE A 20 19.75 -3.83 -17.76
CA PHE A 20 18.41 -4.27 -18.11
C PHE A 20 17.61 -3.00 -18.33
N GLY A 21 17.17 -2.76 -19.57
CA GLY A 21 16.08 -1.85 -19.83
C GLY A 21 14.93 -2.33 -18.98
N GLN A 22 14.72 -1.67 -17.83
CA GLN A 22 13.74 -2.11 -16.86
C GLN A 22 12.38 -1.81 -17.48
N GLY A 23 11.75 -2.85 -18.03
CA GLY A 23 10.42 -2.79 -18.58
C GLY A 23 9.39 -2.39 -17.53
N TYR A 24 8.17 -2.19 -17.99
CA TYR A 24 7.05 -2.03 -17.08
C TYR A 24 6.75 -3.37 -16.40
N SER A 25 6.42 -3.31 -15.10
CA SER A 25 5.90 -4.41 -14.31
C SER A 25 4.38 -4.36 -14.39
N HIS A 26 3.80 -5.27 -15.16
CA HIS A 26 2.35 -5.38 -15.37
C HIS A 26 1.67 -6.27 -14.32
N GLY A 27 2.45 -6.94 -13.46
CA GLY A 27 1.89 -7.87 -12.50
C GLY A 27 2.86 -8.25 -11.38
N PRO A 28 2.35 -9.00 -10.38
CA PRO A 28 3.05 -9.23 -9.13
C PRO A 28 4.35 -10.03 -9.28
N ARG A 29 4.51 -10.78 -10.37
CA ARG A 29 5.67 -11.64 -10.63
C ARG A 29 6.74 -11.00 -11.52
N GLU A 30 6.60 -9.72 -11.80
CA GLU A 30 7.54 -8.96 -12.62
C GLU A 30 8.35 -7.99 -11.76
N THR A 31 9.45 -7.46 -12.29
CA THR A 31 10.20 -6.37 -11.67
C THR A 31 10.38 -5.28 -12.70
N GLY A 32 10.45 -4.02 -12.26
CA GLY A 32 10.51 -2.89 -13.18
C GLY A 32 9.72 -1.70 -12.69
N GLU A 33 9.41 -0.77 -13.61
CA GLU A 33 8.53 0.36 -13.31
C GLU A 33 7.10 -0.15 -13.16
N GLU A 34 6.51 0.02 -11.98
CA GLU A 34 5.19 -0.56 -11.69
C GLU A 34 4.11 0.16 -12.51
N VAL A 35 3.24 -0.61 -13.16
CA VAL A 35 1.96 -0.10 -13.66
C VAL A 35 0.98 -0.16 -12.49
N LEU A 36 0.51 1.01 -12.07
CA LEU A 36 -0.37 1.15 -10.90
C LEU A 36 -1.82 0.88 -11.31
N ASP A 37 -2.60 0.29 -10.42
CA ASP A 37 -4.04 0.14 -10.64
C ASP A 37 -4.75 1.47 -10.39
N GLU A 38 -4.36 2.15 -9.32
CA GLU A 38 -4.88 3.45 -8.93
C GLU A 38 -3.78 4.27 -8.22
N LEU A 39 -3.88 5.60 -8.26
CA LEU A 39 -2.91 6.52 -7.68
C LEU A 39 -3.61 7.69 -7.00
N LEU A 40 -3.22 7.97 -5.75
CA LEU A 40 -3.63 9.16 -5.00
C LEU A 40 -2.40 9.97 -4.57
N LEU A 41 -2.44 11.26 -4.87
CA LEU A 41 -1.41 12.22 -4.48
C LEU A 41 -1.97 13.11 -3.37
N GLY A 42 -1.37 13.02 -2.19
CA GLY A 42 -1.64 13.90 -1.05
C GLY A 42 -0.55 14.94 -0.86
N GLU A 43 -0.76 15.88 0.06
CA GLU A 43 0.23 16.92 0.36
C GLU A 43 1.54 16.35 0.95
N ARG A 44 1.43 15.27 1.72
CA ARG A 44 2.56 14.64 2.44
C ARG A 44 2.73 13.17 2.09
N THR A 45 1.88 12.63 1.23
CA THR A 45 1.85 11.20 0.93
C THR A 45 1.61 10.92 -0.53
N VAL A 46 2.08 9.76 -0.96
CA VAL A 46 1.68 9.12 -2.21
C VAL A 46 1.12 7.76 -1.85
N ALA A 47 -0.08 7.45 -2.33
CA ALA A 47 -0.68 6.14 -2.17
C ALA A 47 -0.95 5.54 -3.54
N ALA A 48 -0.61 4.26 -3.72
CA ALA A 48 -0.87 3.53 -4.94
C ALA A 48 -1.50 2.18 -4.64
N LYS A 49 -2.52 1.82 -5.42
CA LYS A 49 -3.03 0.46 -5.48
C LYS A 49 -2.25 -0.29 -6.54
N VAL A 50 -1.84 -1.51 -6.21
CA VAL A 50 -0.94 -2.32 -7.02
C VAL A 50 -1.40 -3.76 -7.03
N SER A 51 -1.05 -4.48 -8.09
CA SER A 51 -1.34 -5.90 -8.20
C SER A 51 -0.54 -6.72 -7.18
N SER A 52 -1.15 -7.76 -6.60
CA SER A 52 -0.52 -8.64 -5.62
C SER A 52 -1.02 -10.08 -5.73
N GLY A 53 -0.14 -11.04 -5.44
CA GLY A 53 -0.46 -12.44 -5.18
C GLY A 53 -0.63 -12.77 -3.69
N GLY A 54 -0.69 -11.78 -2.79
CA GLY A 54 -0.90 -11.97 -1.35
C GLY A 54 0.20 -11.48 -0.42
N CYS A 55 1.41 -11.24 -0.94
CA CYS A 55 2.58 -10.94 -0.12
C CYS A 55 3.25 -9.60 -0.49
N THR A 56 2.63 -8.83 -1.37
CA THR A 56 3.11 -7.50 -1.75
C THR A 56 2.91 -6.53 -0.58
N GLY A 57 3.97 -5.81 -0.22
CA GLY A 57 3.94 -4.75 0.78
C GLY A 57 4.89 -3.62 0.42
N LYS A 58 5.02 -2.62 1.29
CA LYS A 58 5.88 -1.44 1.03
C LYS A 58 7.31 -1.83 0.66
N GLY A 59 7.88 -2.84 1.33
CA GLY A 59 9.24 -3.34 1.08
C GLY A 59 9.43 -4.03 -0.27
N SER A 60 8.35 -4.36 -0.99
CA SER A 60 8.41 -4.92 -2.35
C SER A 60 8.79 -3.86 -3.40
N PHE A 61 8.79 -2.58 -3.02
CA PHE A 61 9.00 -1.47 -3.93
C PHE A 61 10.17 -0.58 -3.50
N ARG A 62 10.74 0.10 -4.49
CA ARG A 62 11.67 1.22 -4.33
C ARG A 62 11.11 2.43 -5.06
N VAL A 63 11.18 3.60 -4.44
CA VAL A 63 10.77 4.84 -5.09
C VAL A 63 12.02 5.59 -5.49
N GLU A 64 12.22 5.75 -6.80
CA GLU A 64 13.27 6.60 -7.35
C GLU A 64 12.78 8.04 -7.34
N VAL A 65 13.64 8.94 -6.85
CA VAL A 65 13.34 10.36 -6.70
C VAL A 65 14.30 11.14 -7.59
N GLU A 66 13.79 11.72 -8.67
CA GLU A 66 14.57 12.56 -9.57
C GLU A 66 14.24 14.04 -9.35
N LYS A 67 15.25 14.86 -9.05
CA LYS A 67 15.09 16.31 -8.94
C LYS A 67 15.15 16.94 -10.34
N ARG A 68 14.14 17.73 -10.69
CA ARG A 68 14.04 18.52 -11.91
C ARG A 68 14.00 20.01 -11.60
N GLU A 69 14.21 20.83 -12.63
CA GLU A 69 13.97 22.26 -12.54
C GLU A 69 12.49 22.50 -12.24
N GLY A 70 12.21 23.26 -11.18
CA GLY A 70 10.85 23.59 -10.78
C GLY A 70 10.41 24.96 -11.29
N LEU A 71 9.27 25.42 -10.79
CA LEU A 71 8.72 26.74 -11.15
C LEU A 71 9.68 27.89 -10.82
N THR A 72 10.48 27.73 -9.76
CA THR A 72 11.52 28.69 -9.36
C THR A 72 12.71 27.95 -8.77
N SER A 73 13.87 28.63 -8.65
CA SER A 73 15.06 28.07 -7.99
C SER A 73 14.85 27.72 -6.51
N ARG A 74 13.82 28.29 -5.86
CA ARG A 74 13.44 28.03 -4.46
C ARG A 74 12.34 26.98 -4.30
N LEU A 75 11.75 26.53 -5.41
CA LEU A 75 10.64 25.57 -5.42
C LEU A 75 10.97 24.42 -6.40
N PRO A 76 11.78 23.44 -5.98
CA PRO A 76 12.16 22.32 -6.83
C PRO A 76 10.95 21.45 -7.20
N HIS A 77 11.06 20.76 -8.34
CA HIS A 77 10.11 19.73 -8.76
C HIS A 77 10.76 18.35 -8.63
N TYR A 78 10.06 17.38 -8.05
CA TYR A 78 10.52 16.00 -7.94
C TYR A 78 9.64 15.07 -8.79
N VAL A 79 10.27 14.23 -9.59
CA VAL A 79 9.59 13.17 -10.34
C VAL A 79 9.83 11.85 -9.61
N LEU A 80 8.75 11.24 -9.15
CA LEU A 80 8.76 9.96 -8.44
C LEU A 80 8.50 8.83 -9.43
N THR A 81 9.31 7.78 -9.35
CA THR A 81 9.09 6.53 -10.11
C THR A 81 9.06 5.36 -9.14
N ILE A 82 7.91 4.71 -9.02
CA ILE A 82 7.71 3.53 -8.18
C ILE A 82 8.17 2.30 -8.97
N ARG A 83 9.15 1.58 -8.44
CA ARG A 83 9.66 0.34 -9.04
C ARG A 83 9.40 -0.85 -8.15
N ARG A 84 8.89 -1.93 -8.74
CA ARG A 84 8.83 -3.23 -8.08
C ARG A 84 10.22 -3.84 -8.04
N ALA A 85 10.74 -4.01 -6.82
CA ALA A 85 12.08 -4.54 -6.56
C ALA A 85 12.06 -6.02 -6.14
N ALA A 86 10.91 -6.52 -5.69
CA ALA A 86 10.72 -7.92 -5.33
C ALA A 86 9.44 -8.48 -5.97
N ILE A 87 9.56 -9.67 -6.56
CA ILE A 87 8.42 -10.43 -7.07
C ILE A 87 7.59 -10.98 -5.92
N ASP A 88 6.30 -11.10 -6.14
CA ASP A 88 5.31 -11.71 -5.25
C ASP A 88 4.90 -13.06 -5.82
N GLU A 89 5.45 -14.13 -5.23
CA GLU A 89 5.21 -15.52 -5.63
C GLU A 89 4.00 -16.14 -4.93
N CYS A 90 3.32 -15.40 -4.05
CA CYS A 90 2.19 -15.91 -3.32
C CYS A 90 1.00 -16.20 -4.27
N LYS A 91 0.11 -17.09 -3.82
CA LYS A 91 -1.07 -17.56 -4.55
C LYS A 91 -2.37 -17.22 -3.83
N ALA A 92 -2.35 -16.19 -2.99
CA ALA A 92 -3.57 -15.69 -2.37
C ALA A 92 -4.27 -14.76 -3.38
N ILE A 93 -5.58 -14.95 -3.52
CA ILE A 93 -6.42 -13.99 -4.22
C ILE A 93 -6.70 -12.88 -3.20
N VAL A 94 -6.04 -11.72 -3.39
CA VAL A 94 -6.36 -10.50 -2.66
C VAL A 94 -7.24 -9.67 -3.56
N ASP A 95 -8.55 -9.70 -3.29
CA ASP A 95 -9.50 -8.85 -3.98
C ASP A 95 -9.07 -7.39 -3.82
N ASP A 96 -9.11 -6.63 -4.92
CA ASP A 96 -8.74 -5.21 -5.01
C ASP A 96 -7.27 -4.86 -4.71
N GLY A 97 -6.38 -5.82 -4.47
CA GLY A 97 -4.94 -5.55 -4.26
C GLY A 97 -4.61 -4.67 -3.03
N PRO A 98 -3.34 -4.65 -2.58
CA PRO A 98 -2.94 -3.78 -1.48
C PRO A 98 -2.79 -2.32 -1.91
N VAL A 99 -3.14 -1.41 -1.01
CA VAL A 99 -2.77 0.01 -1.09
C VAL A 99 -1.45 0.22 -0.35
N ILE A 100 -0.46 0.73 -1.07
CA ILE A 100 0.86 1.07 -0.53
C ILE A 100 0.96 2.59 -0.38
N VAL A 101 1.26 3.05 0.83
CA VAL A 101 1.34 4.48 1.17
C VAL A 101 2.75 4.86 1.57
N TRP A 102 3.35 5.83 0.88
CA TRP A 102 4.64 6.43 1.23
C TRP A 102 4.43 7.83 1.80
N ASP A 103 5.08 8.11 2.93
CA ASP A 103 5.25 9.45 3.49
C ASP A 103 6.42 10.15 2.80
N LEU A 104 6.15 11.28 2.16
CA LEU A 104 7.14 12.00 1.36
C LEU A 104 8.35 12.45 2.19
N GLU A 105 8.16 12.78 3.46
CA GLU A 105 9.24 13.21 4.34
C GLU A 105 9.96 12.01 4.95
N LYS A 106 9.22 11.07 5.55
CA LYS A 106 9.81 9.96 6.31
C LYS A 106 10.37 8.86 5.42
N ASP A 107 9.67 8.53 4.33
CA ASP A 107 10.08 7.45 3.44
C ASP A 107 10.98 7.96 2.31
N LEU A 108 10.75 9.18 1.80
CA LEU A 108 11.47 9.71 0.62
C LEU A 108 12.43 10.88 0.93
N GLY A 109 12.42 11.41 2.16
CA GLY A 109 13.31 12.51 2.57
C GLY A 109 12.98 13.87 1.93
N LEU A 110 11.79 14.03 1.35
CA LEU A 110 11.35 15.28 0.73
C LEU A 110 10.86 16.26 1.80
N THR A 111 11.63 17.31 2.03
CA THR A 111 11.37 18.33 3.06
C THR A 111 11.31 19.74 2.45
N GLY A 112 10.68 20.66 3.17
CA GLY A 112 10.51 22.05 2.74
C GLY A 112 9.41 22.23 1.69
N ASN A 113 9.49 23.33 0.94
CA ASN A 113 8.53 23.62 -0.12
C ASN A 113 8.99 23.00 -1.44
N TYR A 114 8.14 22.19 -2.04
CA TYR A 114 8.40 21.55 -3.32
C TYR A 114 7.10 21.25 -4.06
N THR A 115 7.24 20.85 -5.32
CA THR A 115 6.18 20.19 -6.07
C THR A 115 6.66 18.80 -6.45
N PHE A 116 5.74 17.89 -6.72
CA PHE A 116 6.11 16.56 -7.21
C PHE A 116 5.09 16.01 -8.18
N SER A 117 5.53 15.04 -8.97
CA SER A 117 4.70 14.24 -9.86
C SER A 117 5.11 12.77 -9.76
N VAL A 118 4.23 11.86 -10.16
CA VAL A 118 4.53 10.43 -10.29
C VAL A 118 4.50 10.10 -11.78
N ARG A 119 5.55 9.44 -12.27
CA ARG A 119 5.68 9.11 -13.70
C ARG A 119 4.97 7.82 -14.10
N ASN A 120 4.75 6.91 -13.15
CA ASN A 120 4.22 5.59 -13.40
C ASN A 120 2.94 5.61 -14.24
N MET A 121 2.80 4.62 -15.11
CA MET A 121 1.53 4.36 -15.77
C MET A 121 0.47 3.96 -14.74
N VAL A 122 -0.76 4.45 -14.95
CA VAL A 122 -1.92 4.07 -14.14
C VAL A 122 -2.95 3.42 -15.07
N TYR A 123 -3.40 2.21 -14.73
CA TYR A 123 -4.47 1.54 -15.45
C TYR A 123 -5.72 2.41 -15.40
N SER A 124 -6.10 2.92 -16.57
CA SER A 124 -7.36 3.63 -16.76
C SER A 124 -8.33 2.67 -17.44
N ILE A 125 -8.81 1.66 -16.73
CA ILE A 125 -9.94 0.87 -17.24
C ILE A 125 -11.21 1.63 -16.85
N PRO A 126 -11.96 2.22 -17.80
CA PRO A 126 -13.29 2.72 -17.49
C PRO A 126 -14.12 1.51 -17.07
N SER A 127 -14.36 1.37 -15.77
CA SER A 127 -15.25 0.32 -15.27
C SER A 127 -16.65 0.64 -15.78
N PRO A 128 -17.27 -0.24 -16.60
CA PRO A 128 -18.67 -0.05 -17.01
C PRO A 128 -19.66 -0.26 -15.84
N TYR A 129 -19.15 -0.55 -14.63
CA TYR A 129 -19.90 -0.77 -13.40
C TYR A 129 -19.43 0.18 -12.28
N ASP A 130 -19.10 1.44 -12.60
CA ASP A 130 -18.77 2.48 -11.61
C ASP A 130 -20.01 2.95 -10.82
N ASP A 131 -20.82 2.02 -10.31
CA ASP A 131 -21.75 2.27 -9.20
C ASP A 131 -20.92 2.22 -7.92
N ARG A 132 -20.18 3.31 -7.66
CA ARG A 132 -19.24 3.45 -6.54
C ARG A 132 -19.91 3.15 -5.21
N ASP A 133 -19.57 2.00 -4.62
CA ASP A 133 -19.61 1.83 -3.17
C ASP A 133 -18.47 2.70 -2.60
N PRO A 134 -18.78 3.85 -1.96
CA PRO A 134 -17.75 4.77 -1.45
C PRO A 134 -16.86 4.11 -0.40
N GLU A 135 -17.30 3.00 0.22
CA GLU A 135 -16.48 2.27 1.20
C GLU A 135 -15.27 1.58 0.55
N ARG A 136 -15.33 1.23 -0.74
CA ARG A 136 -14.21 0.60 -1.48
C ARG A 136 -13.28 1.58 -2.18
N SER A 137 -13.52 2.89 -2.06
CA SER A 137 -12.64 3.90 -2.65
C SER A 137 -11.24 3.84 -2.02
N MET A 138 -10.18 3.99 -2.82
CA MET A 138 -8.82 4.17 -2.27
C MET A 138 -8.76 5.31 -1.22
N LEU A 139 -9.58 6.35 -1.37
CA LEU A 139 -9.64 7.45 -0.41
C LEU A 139 -10.07 6.96 0.98
N SER A 140 -11.11 6.12 1.09
CA SER A 140 -11.56 5.59 2.38
C SER A 140 -10.48 4.72 3.04
N THR A 141 -9.75 3.95 2.23
CA THR A 141 -8.65 3.09 2.71
C THR A 141 -7.49 3.93 3.24
N VAL A 142 -7.12 4.99 2.53
CA VAL A 142 -6.07 5.92 2.97
C VAL A 142 -6.51 6.68 4.22
N GLU A 143 -7.73 7.20 4.29
CA GLU A 143 -8.26 7.88 5.48
C GLU A 143 -8.20 6.99 6.72
N LYS A 144 -8.59 5.72 6.57
CA LYS A 144 -8.54 4.71 7.64
C LYS A 144 -7.11 4.42 8.09
N GLN A 145 -6.17 4.26 7.17
CA GLN A 145 -4.76 4.02 7.49
C GLN A 145 -4.08 5.23 8.14
N MET A 146 -4.48 6.44 7.75
CA MET A 146 -3.88 7.70 8.22
C MET A 146 -4.54 8.23 9.50
N GLY A 147 -5.56 7.54 10.02
CA GLY A 147 -6.25 7.94 11.26
C GLY A 147 -7.01 9.26 11.14
N ILE A 148 -7.29 9.71 9.92
CA ILE A 148 -8.13 10.89 9.68
C ILE A 148 -9.56 10.45 9.91
N ARG A 149 -10.06 10.58 11.15
CA ARG A 149 -11.51 10.64 11.38
C ARG A 149 -12.02 11.79 10.50
N GLY A 150 -12.72 11.45 9.42
CA GLY A 150 -13.31 12.43 8.53
C GLY A 150 -14.06 13.49 9.34
N ALA A 151 -13.66 14.75 9.19
CA ALA A 151 -14.52 15.87 9.46
C ALA A 151 -15.60 15.88 8.36
N GLY A 152 -16.52 14.92 8.42
CA GLY A 152 -17.77 15.01 7.69
C GLY A 152 -18.58 16.19 8.23
N PRO A 153 -19.39 16.86 7.39
CA PRO A 153 -20.26 17.91 7.87
C PRO A 153 -21.28 17.32 8.83
N GLY A 154 -21.13 17.65 10.13
CA GLY A 154 -22.16 17.57 11.17
C GLY A 154 -23.18 16.45 11.04
N THR A 155 -22.77 15.19 11.20
CA THR A 155 -23.69 14.23 11.82
C THR A 155 -23.65 14.51 13.32
N ALA A 156 -24.75 15.08 13.83
CA ALA A 156 -25.02 15.12 15.25
C ALA A 156 -24.76 13.72 15.85
N PRO A 157 -24.28 13.63 17.11
CA PRO A 157 -24.15 12.34 17.77
C PRO A 157 -25.50 11.64 17.67
N VAL A 158 -25.52 10.52 16.94
CA VAL A 158 -26.66 9.60 16.98
C VAL A 158 -26.73 9.16 18.43
N GLU A 159 -27.73 9.69 19.13
CA GLU A 159 -28.15 9.23 20.44
C GLU A 159 -28.29 7.71 20.35
N GLU A 160 -27.37 7.01 21.00
CA GLU A 160 -27.31 5.57 21.03
C GLU A 160 -28.67 5.07 21.54
N ALA A 161 -29.43 4.43 20.63
CA ALA A 161 -30.76 3.96 20.96
C ALA A 161 -30.67 3.07 22.22
N PRO A 162 -31.54 3.28 23.22
CA PRO A 162 -31.47 2.54 24.47
C PRO A 162 -31.49 1.05 24.18
N LYS A 163 -30.46 0.37 24.68
CA LYS A 163 -30.28 -1.08 24.58
C LYS A 163 -31.61 -1.76 24.93
N PRO A 164 -32.16 -2.61 24.03
CA PRO A 164 -33.43 -3.27 24.29
C PRO A 164 -33.34 -4.06 25.60
N GLU A 165 -34.30 -3.79 26.49
CA GLU A 165 -34.43 -4.48 27.76
C GLU A 165 -34.49 -5.99 27.51
N PRO A 166 -33.68 -6.80 28.21
CA PRO A 166 -33.65 -8.24 27.99
C PRO A 166 -35.04 -8.82 28.27
N ALA A 167 -35.57 -9.55 27.28
CA ALA A 167 -36.88 -10.19 27.38
C ALA A 167 -36.99 -11.03 28.67
N PRO A 168 -38.16 -11.02 29.34
CA PRO A 168 -38.36 -11.79 30.56
C PRO A 168 -38.05 -13.26 30.31
N ARG A 169 -37.19 -13.83 31.18
CA ARG A 169 -36.80 -15.25 31.10
C ARG A 169 -38.07 -16.11 31.15
N ARG A 170 -38.22 -17.03 30.18
CA ARG A 170 -39.25 -18.06 30.24
C ARG A 170 -39.11 -18.83 31.56
N PRO A 171 -40.21 -19.09 32.29
CA PRO A 171 -40.16 -19.97 33.45
C PRO A 171 -39.68 -21.35 33.04
N GLU A 172 -38.70 -21.87 33.79
CA GLU A 172 -38.19 -23.21 33.57
C GLU A 172 -39.29 -24.25 33.86
N PRO A 173 -39.38 -25.32 33.05
CA PRO A 173 -40.35 -26.38 33.28
C PRO A 173 -40.05 -27.10 34.61
N PRO A 174 -41.09 -27.52 35.35
CA PRO A 174 -40.91 -28.19 36.62
C PRO A 174 -40.18 -29.53 36.43
N GLU A 175 -39.13 -29.71 37.23
CA GLU A 175 -38.31 -30.90 37.33
C GLU A 175 -39.19 -32.11 37.70
N SER A 176 -39.33 -33.05 36.78
CA SER A 176 -40.10 -34.27 36.98
C SER A 176 -39.39 -35.15 38.00
N ARG A 177 -39.94 -35.23 39.22
CA ARG A 177 -39.55 -36.22 40.23
C ARG A 177 -39.97 -37.61 39.75
N GLU A 178 -39.02 -38.33 39.19
CA GLU A 178 -39.17 -39.76 38.88
C GLU A 178 -39.22 -40.55 40.19
N GLY A 179 -40.29 -41.34 40.30
CA GLY A 179 -40.73 -41.96 41.54
C GLY A 179 -39.84 -43.09 42.01
N ALA A 180 -39.67 -43.14 43.33
CA ALA A 180 -39.29 -44.35 44.05
C ALA A 180 -40.36 -45.44 43.84
N ARG A 181 -39.93 -46.62 43.39
CA ARG A 181 -40.64 -47.88 43.66
C ARG A 181 -39.71 -48.78 44.47
N SER A 182 -40.13 -49.01 45.71
CA SER A 182 -39.61 -50.04 46.60
C SER A 182 -40.02 -51.44 46.15
N LEU A 183 -39.20 -52.39 46.61
CA LEU A 183 -39.23 -53.85 46.48
C LEU A 183 -40.59 -54.50 46.80
#